data_AF-A0A523LZ10-F1
#
_entry.id   AF-A0A523LZ10-F1
#
_cell.length_a   1.000
_cell.length_b   1.000
_cell.length_c   1.000
_cell.angle_alpha   90.00
_cell.angle_beta   90.00
_cell.angle_gamma   90.00
#
_symmetry.space_group_name_H-M   'P 1'
#
loop_
_entity.id
_entity.type
_entity.pdbx_description
1 polymer ?
#
loop_
_entity_poly.entity_id
_entity_poly.type
_entity_poly.pdbx_seq_one_letter_code
_entity_poly.pdbx_strand_id
1 'polypeptide(L)'
;MFHSVLTRSRIDRNLGVAACAFGMLLSGCTVNPVTGESEISFVTPQQELVIGREQYLPSQQMQGGAYVADPELSRYVDQVGQRLARASGVQLPYEFVVLNNSVPNAWALPGGKIAVNRGLLVALDNEAELAAVLGHEVVHAAARHGARSMSRNVLTQAVVLAGAVFAGGSEYGNAVVGAGQLGAQLITQKYGRDAEREADYYGTEFLQRAGYDPTAAITLQETFVKLSQARNTSWAEGLFASHPPSQERVENNRRRVAELGAGGELGRVRYNEALARVRSHAEGFAAYDKGRKALAKGDSAGALSAAETAISVDFGEASFHGLRGDVRSSQKRYADAITNYDRAIAQDDGYFAYYLGRGLARAELQETPAARSDLEHSVSLLPTAAAYSALGQIAEEGGNIDAALRYYGTAAQSNTTEGQAAQVRFVRLDIARRPAEYVKADVVTLDSGTTLRVRNAAGVDLIDINLAVRLRWVDGAEQQLSRRVAALAAGRQVFIQLPVRSGLGLAAAQAYAVSATPAPEGG
;
A
#
# COMPACT_ATOMS: atom_id res chain seq x y z
N MET A 1 36.91 -43.28 -35.00
CA MET A 1 36.77 -41.80 -35.02
C MET A 1 35.37 -41.44 -34.56
N PHE A 2 35.22 -40.32 -33.84
CA PHE A 2 33.97 -39.76 -33.26
C PHE A 2 33.52 -40.31 -31.88
N HIS A 3 34.35 -40.05 -30.87
CA HIS A 3 33.95 -39.93 -29.47
C HIS A 3 34.59 -38.65 -28.94
N SER A 4 33.87 -37.50 -28.89
CA SER A 4 34.25 -36.30 -28.09
C SER A 4 33.52 -34.96 -28.39
N VAL A 5 32.26 -34.90 -28.86
CA VAL A 5 31.66 -33.58 -29.24
C VAL A 5 30.44 -33.13 -28.42
N LEU A 6 29.74 -33.98 -27.67
CA LEU A 6 28.43 -33.60 -27.10
C LEU A 6 28.40 -33.17 -25.62
N THR A 7 29.53 -33.16 -24.90
CA THR A 7 29.58 -32.73 -23.49
C THR A 7 30.00 -31.27 -23.27
N ARG A 8 30.58 -30.59 -24.27
CA ARG A 8 30.93 -29.15 -24.16
C ARG A 8 29.71 -28.23 -24.22
N SER A 9 28.67 -28.56 -25.00
CA SER A 9 27.56 -27.61 -25.26
C SER A 9 26.58 -27.38 -24.10
N ARG A 10 26.55 -28.23 -23.08
CA ARG A 10 25.74 -28.00 -21.85
C ARG A 10 26.50 -27.23 -20.78
N ILE A 11 27.81 -27.43 -20.68
CA ILE A 11 28.68 -26.71 -19.74
C ILE A 11 28.86 -25.27 -20.20
N ASP A 12 29.09 -25.04 -21.50
CA ASP A 12 29.25 -23.69 -22.07
C ASP A 12 27.95 -22.87 -22.02
N ARG A 13 26.78 -23.53 -22.07
CA ARG A 13 25.47 -22.87 -21.98
C ARG A 13 25.09 -22.51 -20.54
N ASN A 14 25.50 -23.31 -19.56
CA ASN A 14 25.32 -23.00 -18.14
C ASN A 14 26.34 -21.95 -17.65
N LEU A 15 27.57 -21.96 -18.18
CA LEU A 15 28.56 -20.89 -17.97
C LEU A 15 28.12 -19.58 -18.64
N GLY A 16 27.48 -19.62 -19.80
CA GLY A 16 26.92 -18.44 -20.46
C GLY A 16 25.77 -17.80 -19.67
N VAL A 17 24.85 -18.59 -19.11
CA VAL A 17 23.75 -18.08 -18.26
C VAL A 17 24.28 -17.58 -16.90
N ALA A 18 25.26 -18.26 -16.30
CA ALA A 18 25.92 -17.81 -15.07
C ALA A 18 26.77 -16.55 -15.30
N ALA A 19 27.44 -16.41 -16.44
CA ALA A 19 28.20 -15.22 -16.80
C ALA A 19 27.29 -14.03 -17.18
N CYS A 20 26.11 -14.26 -17.77
CA CYS A 20 25.10 -13.22 -17.97
C CYS A 20 24.46 -12.78 -16.64
N ALA A 21 24.18 -13.70 -15.72
CA ALA A 21 23.71 -13.37 -14.37
C ALA A 21 24.78 -12.63 -13.55
N PHE A 22 26.05 -12.98 -13.71
CA PHE A 22 27.19 -12.29 -13.07
C PHE A 22 27.49 -10.93 -13.73
N GLY A 23 27.31 -10.80 -15.04
CA GLY A 23 27.43 -9.54 -15.78
C GLY A 23 26.34 -8.52 -15.43
N MET A 24 25.12 -8.98 -15.13
CA MET A 24 24.04 -8.11 -14.63
C MET A 24 24.31 -7.60 -13.20
N LEU A 25 25.03 -8.36 -12.37
CA LEU A 25 25.43 -7.93 -11.02
C LEU A 25 26.48 -6.81 -11.03
N LEU A 26 27.28 -6.68 -12.09
CA LEU A 26 28.32 -5.66 -12.22
C LEU A 26 27.79 -4.28 -12.65
N SER A 27 26.50 -4.16 -12.96
CA SER A 27 25.83 -2.88 -13.31
C SER A 27 25.05 -2.27 -12.14
N GLY A 28 25.02 -2.95 -10.98
CA GLY A 28 24.17 -2.59 -9.84
C GLY A 28 24.82 -1.66 -8.83
N CYS A 29 26.02 -1.11 -9.07
CA CYS A 29 26.64 -0.18 -8.14
C CYS A 29 26.25 1.26 -8.48
N THR A 30 25.79 2.02 -7.50
CA THR A 30 25.44 3.43 -7.63
C THR A 30 26.08 4.23 -6.49
N VAL A 31 26.42 5.49 -6.75
CA VAL A 31 27.03 6.36 -5.74
C VAL A 31 25.92 7.00 -4.88
N ASN A 32 26.12 7.01 -3.56
CA ASN A 32 25.34 7.80 -2.62
C ASN A 32 25.77 9.29 -2.80
N PRO A 33 24.88 10.19 -3.27
CA PRO A 33 25.23 11.58 -3.55
C PRO A 33 25.65 12.40 -2.32
N VAL A 34 25.29 11.96 -1.11
CA VAL A 34 25.59 12.65 0.14
C VAL A 34 26.96 12.22 0.69
N THR A 35 27.23 10.91 0.71
CA THR A 35 28.48 10.35 1.27
C THR A 35 29.60 10.17 0.25
N GLY A 36 29.26 10.03 -1.03
CA GLY A 36 30.20 9.64 -2.09
C GLY A 36 30.53 8.15 -2.14
N GLU A 37 29.94 7.33 -1.26
CA GLU A 37 30.21 5.89 -1.21
C GLU A 37 29.49 5.13 -2.35
N SER A 38 30.10 4.05 -2.83
CA SER A 38 29.50 3.17 -3.84
C SER A 38 28.70 2.05 -3.16
N GLU A 39 27.44 1.91 -3.55
CA GLU A 39 26.52 0.94 -2.96
C GLU A 39 25.77 0.14 -4.02
N ILE A 40 25.39 -1.10 -3.68
CA ILE A 40 24.54 -1.91 -4.55
C ILE A 40 23.11 -1.36 -4.52
N SER A 41 22.60 -0.92 -5.67
CA SER A 41 21.22 -0.51 -5.92
C SER A 41 20.72 -1.09 -7.25
N PHE A 42 19.57 -1.75 -7.20
CA PHE A 42 18.82 -2.22 -8.38
C PHE A 42 17.81 -1.18 -8.87
N VAL A 43 17.59 -0.12 -8.10
CA VAL A 43 16.76 1.03 -8.49
C VAL A 43 17.68 2.14 -9.00
N THR A 44 17.47 2.54 -10.24
CA THR A 44 18.21 3.63 -10.91
C THR A 44 17.69 5.01 -10.48
N PRO A 45 18.50 6.09 -10.59
CA PRO A 45 18.04 7.44 -10.30
C PRO A 45 16.78 7.85 -11.07
N GLN A 46 16.66 7.46 -12.35
CA GLN A 46 15.48 7.75 -13.17
C GLN A 46 14.24 7.01 -12.66
N GLN A 47 14.39 5.75 -12.24
CA GLN A 47 13.29 4.99 -11.63
C GLN A 47 12.85 5.61 -10.31
N GLU A 48 13.77 6.13 -9.48
CA GLU A 48 13.41 6.83 -8.25
C GLU A 48 12.55 8.07 -8.49
N LEU A 49 12.89 8.87 -9.51
CA LEU A 49 12.08 10.02 -9.89
C LEU A 49 10.66 9.63 -10.32
N VAL A 50 10.53 8.52 -11.07
CA VAL A 50 9.23 7.99 -11.50
C VAL A 50 8.43 7.46 -10.30
N ILE A 51 9.05 6.61 -9.48
CA ILE A 51 8.43 6.05 -8.26
C ILE A 51 7.97 7.17 -7.34
N GLY A 52 8.84 8.14 -7.06
CA GLY A 52 8.52 9.31 -6.25
C GLY A 52 7.30 10.04 -6.78
N ARG A 53 7.31 10.42 -8.06
CA ARG A 53 6.21 11.14 -8.70
C ARG A 53 4.90 10.37 -8.69
N GLU A 54 4.93 9.08 -9.03
CA GLU A 54 3.72 8.25 -9.12
C GLU A 54 3.12 7.90 -7.76
N GLN A 55 3.97 7.74 -6.74
CA GLN A 55 3.53 7.32 -5.41
C GLN A 55 3.26 8.49 -4.46
N TYR A 56 3.64 9.73 -4.82
CA TYR A 56 3.47 10.86 -3.92
C TYR A 56 2.01 11.13 -3.58
N LEU A 57 1.15 11.31 -4.59
CA LEU A 57 -0.27 11.56 -4.37
C LEU A 57 -0.95 10.41 -3.61
N PRO A 58 -0.86 9.13 -4.03
CA PRO A 58 -1.41 8.02 -3.26
C PRO A 58 -0.95 8.01 -1.80
N SER A 59 0.32 8.30 -1.55
CA SER A 59 0.91 8.35 -0.20
C SER A 59 0.35 9.48 0.66
N GLN A 60 0.07 10.64 0.07
CA GLN A 60 -0.65 11.72 0.75
C GLN A 60 -2.08 11.28 1.09
N GLN A 61 -2.79 10.64 0.16
CA GLN A 61 -4.16 10.14 0.37
C GLN A 61 -4.25 9.14 1.53
N MET A 62 -3.28 8.23 1.64
CA MET A 62 -3.23 7.26 2.76
C MET A 62 -3.04 7.91 4.13
N GLN A 63 -2.54 9.14 4.18
CA GLN A 63 -2.27 9.87 5.41
C GLN A 63 -3.16 11.10 5.59
N GLY A 64 -4.40 11.05 5.09
CA GLY A 64 -5.41 12.09 5.34
C GLY A 64 -5.49 13.19 4.28
N GLY A 65 -4.71 13.09 3.20
CA GLY A 65 -4.68 14.10 2.14
C GLY A 65 -3.89 15.35 2.53
N ALA A 66 -3.77 16.28 1.58
CA ALA A 66 -3.11 17.56 1.81
C ALA A 66 -3.95 18.44 2.76
N TYR A 67 -3.28 19.24 3.58
CA TYR A 67 -3.95 20.22 4.44
C TYR A 67 -4.23 21.51 3.65
N VAL A 68 -5.32 21.49 2.88
CA VAL A 68 -5.68 22.58 1.95
C VAL A 68 -6.31 23.80 2.64
N ALA A 69 -6.78 23.64 3.87
CA ALA A 69 -7.44 24.70 4.62
C ALA A 69 -6.47 25.83 5.04
N ASP A 70 -5.16 25.58 4.99
CA ASP A 70 -4.11 26.58 5.22
C ASP A 70 -2.99 26.48 4.16
N PRO A 71 -3.18 27.08 2.97
CA PRO A 71 -2.17 27.05 1.92
C PRO A 71 -0.90 27.86 2.30
N GLU A 72 -1.02 28.82 3.22
CA GLU A 72 0.11 29.60 3.72
C GLU A 72 1.06 28.73 4.54
N LEU A 73 0.52 27.88 5.42
CA LEU A 73 1.31 26.92 6.18
C LEU A 73 2.06 25.94 5.26
N SER A 74 1.39 25.42 4.23
CA SER A 74 2.04 24.53 3.26
C SER A 74 3.19 25.21 2.53
N ARG A 75 3.01 26.47 2.12
CA ARG A 75 4.09 27.25 1.49
C ARG A 75 5.23 27.55 2.45
N TYR A 76 4.93 27.85 3.71
CA TYR A 76 5.95 28.06 4.74
C TYR A 76 6.80 26.81 4.94
N VAL A 77 6.17 25.64 5.06
CA VAL A 77 6.87 24.35 5.18
C VAL A 77 7.70 24.06 3.93
N ASP A 78 7.18 24.32 2.73
CA ASP A 78 7.96 24.21 1.49
C ASP A 78 9.16 25.16 1.49
N GLN A 79 9.02 26.42 1.88
CA GLN A 79 10.15 27.36 1.96
C GLN A 79 11.26 26.88 2.91
N VAL A 80 10.89 26.35 4.07
CA VAL A 80 11.85 25.73 5.00
C VAL A 80 12.50 24.53 4.32
N GLY A 81 11.71 23.56 3.83
CA GLY A 81 12.21 22.35 3.16
C GLY A 81 13.15 22.64 1.98
N GLN A 82 12.79 23.56 1.09
CA GLN A 82 13.59 23.97 -0.05
C GLN A 82 14.93 24.59 0.36
N ARG A 83 15.00 25.24 1.53
CA ARG A 83 16.25 25.75 2.09
C ARG A 83 17.18 24.62 2.52
N LEU A 84 16.65 23.57 3.15
CA LEU A 84 17.43 22.37 3.50
C LEU A 84 17.84 21.59 2.25
N ALA A 85 16.96 21.48 1.26
CA ALA A 85 17.26 20.87 -0.03
C ALA A 85 18.45 21.55 -0.73
N ARG A 86 18.48 22.89 -0.76
CA ARG A 86 19.63 23.65 -1.28
C ARG A 86 20.91 23.40 -0.47
N ALA A 87 20.80 23.33 0.86
CA ALA A 87 21.93 23.06 1.75
C ALA A 87 22.52 21.64 1.56
N SER A 88 21.70 20.69 1.09
CA SER A 88 22.15 19.34 0.77
C SER A 88 23.12 19.27 -0.41
N GLY A 89 23.01 20.20 -1.36
CA GLY A 89 23.79 20.21 -2.60
C GLY A 89 23.36 19.17 -3.65
N VAL A 90 22.36 18.32 -3.34
CA VAL A 90 21.83 17.30 -4.26
C VAL A 90 20.68 17.89 -5.06
N GLN A 91 20.71 17.75 -6.39
CA GLN A 91 19.65 18.27 -7.26
C GLN A 91 18.58 17.20 -7.49
N LEU A 92 17.46 17.34 -6.78
CA LEU A 92 16.23 16.57 -7.02
C LEU A 92 15.05 17.56 -7.18
N PRO A 93 13.95 17.14 -7.84
CA PRO A 93 12.72 17.92 -7.88
C PRO A 93 12.02 17.84 -6.50
N TYR A 94 12.59 18.53 -5.51
CA TYR A 94 12.08 18.50 -4.15
C TYR A 94 10.68 19.11 -4.07
N GLU A 95 9.77 18.39 -3.41
CA GLU A 95 8.42 18.85 -3.10
C GLU A 95 8.11 18.53 -1.64
N PHE A 96 7.48 19.49 -0.95
CA PHE A 96 7.11 19.38 0.45
C PHE A 96 5.61 19.68 0.60
N VAL A 97 4.92 18.86 1.38
CA VAL A 97 3.48 19.02 1.63
C VAL A 97 3.15 18.83 3.11
N VAL A 98 2.16 19.58 3.59
CA VAL A 98 1.57 19.35 4.91
C VAL A 98 0.35 18.46 4.76
N LEU A 99 0.29 17.39 5.55
CA LEU A 99 -0.82 16.43 5.53
C LEU A 99 -1.82 16.72 6.64
N ASN A 100 -3.10 16.53 6.35
CA ASN A 100 -4.19 16.75 7.30
C ASN A 100 -4.35 15.55 8.26
N ASN A 101 -3.34 15.34 9.09
CA ASN A 101 -3.26 14.21 10.00
C ASN A 101 -2.76 14.65 11.38
N SER A 102 -3.50 14.31 12.43
CA SER A 102 -3.14 14.59 13.81
C SER A 102 -2.06 13.66 14.36
N VAL A 103 -1.82 12.51 13.75
CA VAL A 103 -0.75 11.59 14.18
C VAL A 103 0.58 12.20 13.77
N PRO A 104 1.47 12.53 14.72
CA PRO A 104 2.78 13.09 14.39
C PRO A 104 3.57 12.12 13.51
N ASN A 105 4.02 12.58 12.34
CA ASN A 105 4.90 11.84 11.43
C ASN A 105 5.50 12.77 10.37
N ALA A 106 6.60 12.36 9.77
CA ALA A 106 7.13 12.88 8.52
C ALA A 106 7.72 11.71 7.72
N TRP A 107 7.85 11.87 6.40
CA TRP A 107 8.41 10.84 5.55
C TRP A 107 8.94 11.41 4.24
N ALA A 108 9.92 10.71 3.67
CA ALA A 108 10.45 10.93 2.33
C ALA A 108 10.23 9.71 1.43
N LEU A 109 9.76 9.96 0.22
CA LEU A 109 9.81 9.01 -0.90
C LEU A 109 11.04 9.30 -1.78
N PRO A 110 11.47 8.31 -2.60
CA PRO A 110 12.50 8.52 -3.61
C PRO A 110 12.22 9.73 -4.50
N GLY A 111 13.28 10.36 -5.02
CA GLY A 111 13.13 11.49 -5.94
C GLY A 111 12.73 12.83 -5.28
N GLY A 112 12.85 12.96 -3.96
CA GLY A 112 12.70 14.24 -3.26
C GLY A 112 11.24 14.60 -2.92
N LYS A 113 10.36 13.62 -2.68
CA LYS A 113 8.99 13.91 -2.23
C LYS A 113 8.89 13.75 -0.73
N ILE A 114 8.67 14.84 -0.01
CA ILE A 114 8.63 14.85 1.46
C ILE A 114 7.23 15.29 1.90
N ALA A 115 6.73 14.70 2.98
CA ALA A 115 5.53 15.20 3.64
C ALA A 115 5.70 15.23 5.16
N VAL A 116 4.95 16.13 5.79
CA VAL A 116 4.90 16.27 7.24
C VAL A 116 3.45 16.36 7.70
N ASN A 117 3.10 15.63 8.75
CA ASN A 117 1.76 15.66 9.31
C ASN A 117 1.57 16.92 10.17
N ARG A 118 0.41 17.55 10.07
CA ARG A 118 -0.02 18.67 10.93
C ARG A 118 0.20 18.38 12.42
N GLY A 119 -0.05 17.14 12.84
CA GLY A 119 0.17 16.66 14.20
C GLY A 119 1.62 16.78 14.67
N LEU A 120 2.60 16.60 13.78
CA LEU A 120 4.01 16.78 14.13
C LEU A 120 4.32 18.26 14.30
N LEU A 121 3.84 19.13 13.41
CA LEU A 121 4.09 20.57 13.47
C LEU A 121 3.68 21.16 14.83
N VAL A 122 2.50 20.80 15.36
CA VAL A 122 2.04 21.32 16.66
C VAL A 122 2.85 20.80 17.86
N ALA A 123 3.62 19.72 17.69
CA ALA A 123 4.46 19.14 18.72
C ALA A 123 5.89 19.75 18.77
N LEU A 124 6.28 20.52 17.76
CA LEU A 124 7.59 21.19 17.70
C LEU A 124 7.52 22.57 18.34
N ASP A 125 8.64 23.00 18.94
CA ASP A 125 8.72 24.27 19.66
C ASP A 125 9.11 25.45 18.76
N ASN A 126 9.74 25.21 17.61
CA ASN A 126 10.30 26.26 16.75
C ASN A 126 10.63 25.81 15.31
N GLU A 127 10.98 26.77 14.43
CA GLU A 127 11.28 26.51 13.01
C GLU A 127 12.55 25.66 12.83
N ALA A 128 13.56 25.81 13.70
CA ALA A 128 14.78 25.01 13.59
C ALA A 128 14.54 23.52 13.90
N GLU A 129 13.59 23.19 14.78
CA GLU A 129 13.15 21.80 15.00
C GLU A 129 12.39 21.26 13.78
N LEU A 130 11.54 22.07 13.15
CA LEU A 130 10.93 21.70 11.86
C LEU A 130 12.02 21.47 10.80
N ALA A 131 12.99 22.37 10.72
CA ALA A 131 14.12 22.24 9.81
C ALA A 131 14.93 20.97 10.11
N ALA A 132 15.05 20.56 11.38
CA ALA A 132 15.75 19.33 11.76
C ALA A 132 15.01 18.09 11.25
N VAL A 133 13.67 18.05 11.41
CA VAL A 133 12.82 17.00 10.82
C VAL A 133 12.97 16.98 9.30
N LEU A 134 12.77 18.11 8.62
CA LEU A 134 12.83 18.15 7.15
C LEU A 134 14.24 17.89 6.62
N GLY A 135 15.28 18.33 7.33
CA GLY A 135 16.67 18.04 7.00
C GLY A 135 16.99 16.55 7.06
N HIS A 136 16.47 15.85 8.08
CA HIS A 136 16.54 14.39 8.18
C HIS A 136 15.87 13.69 6.99
N GLU A 137 14.64 14.09 6.64
CA GLU A 137 13.92 13.55 5.47
C GLU A 137 14.61 13.87 4.13
N VAL A 138 15.19 15.07 4.01
CA VAL A 138 16.00 15.46 2.84
C VAL A 138 17.20 14.54 2.69
N VAL A 139 17.86 14.13 3.79
CA VAL A 139 18.95 13.13 3.71
C VAL A 139 18.41 11.79 3.22
N HIS A 140 17.29 11.28 3.74
CA HIS A 140 16.73 10.01 3.25
C HIS A 140 16.49 10.00 1.73
N ALA A 141 15.99 11.11 1.19
CA ALA A 141 15.82 11.27 -0.26
C ALA A 141 17.17 11.44 -0.98
N ALA A 142 18.05 12.33 -0.50
CA ALA A 142 19.32 12.67 -1.13
C ALA A 142 20.31 11.50 -1.14
N ALA A 143 20.40 10.76 -0.04
CA ALA A 143 21.22 9.57 0.15
C ALA A 143 20.59 8.28 -0.41
N ARG A 144 19.39 8.39 -1.00
CA ARG A 144 18.71 7.28 -1.68
C ARG A 144 18.42 6.08 -0.76
N HIS A 145 18.15 6.36 0.51
CA HIS A 145 17.85 5.33 1.52
C HIS A 145 16.63 4.48 1.12
N GLY A 146 15.59 5.09 0.54
CA GLY A 146 14.42 4.38 0.01
C GLY A 146 14.78 3.38 -1.09
N ALA A 147 15.53 3.82 -2.10
CA ALA A 147 15.99 2.97 -3.20
C ALA A 147 16.90 1.83 -2.74
N ARG A 148 17.77 2.08 -1.77
CA ARG A 148 18.61 1.06 -1.14
C ARG A 148 17.75 0.01 -0.43
N SER A 149 16.76 0.46 0.32
CA SER A 149 15.86 -0.42 1.06
C SER A 149 14.97 -1.26 0.12
N MET A 150 14.49 -0.67 -0.98
CA MET A 150 13.82 -1.40 -2.07
C MET A 150 14.73 -2.46 -2.70
N SER A 151 15.99 -2.11 -2.99
CA SER A 151 16.96 -3.02 -3.59
C SER A 151 17.26 -4.22 -2.66
N ARG A 152 17.33 -3.98 -1.36
CA ARG A 152 17.44 -5.04 -0.34
C ARG A 152 16.21 -5.94 -0.34
N ASN A 153 15.00 -5.38 -0.41
CA ASN A 153 13.76 -6.15 -0.46
C ASN A 153 13.71 -7.06 -1.69
N VAL A 154 14.10 -6.57 -2.87
CA VAL A 154 14.19 -7.38 -4.09
C VAL A 154 15.18 -8.53 -3.93
N LEU A 155 16.36 -8.27 -3.36
CA LEU A 155 17.36 -9.30 -3.11
C LEU A 155 16.83 -10.36 -2.13
N THR A 156 16.18 -9.95 -1.04
CA THR A 156 15.57 -10.86 -0.07
C THR A 156 14.49 -11.71 -0.73
N GLN A 157 13.61 -11.14 -1.56
CA GLN A 157 12.59 -11.90 -2.27
C GLN A 157 13.17 -12.87 -3.31
N ALA A 158 14.22 -12.48 -4.03
CA ALA A 158 14.93 -13.35 -4.97
C ALA A 158 15.59 -14.55 -4.28
N VAL A 159 16.15 -14.34 -3.08
CA VAL A 159 16.71 -15.42 -2.24
C VAL A 159 15.61 -16.35 -1.72
N VAL A 160 14.45 -15.83 -1.35
CA VAL A 160 13.28 -16.65 -0.94
C VAL A 160 12.78 -17.50 -2.11
N LEU A 161 12.70 -16.95 -3.33
CA LEU A 161 12.33 -17.70 -4.54
C LEU A 161 13.33 -18.80 -4.90
N ALA A 162 14.61 -18.61 -4.58
CA ALA A 162 15.65 -19.63 -4.73
C ALA A 162 15.63 -20.69 -3.61
N GLY A 163 14.95 -20.42 -2.48
CA GLY A 163 14.97 -21.24 -1.26
C GLY A 163 13.68 -21.98 -0.91
N ALA A 164 12.49 -21.52 -1.32
CA ALA A 164 11.24 -22.20 -0.96
C ALA A 164 10.04 -21.79 -1.84
N VAL A 165 9.40 -22.80 -2.42
CA VAL A 165 7.94 -22.90 -2.45
C VAL A 165 7.46 -22.76 -0.99
N PHE A 166 6.50 -21.87 -0.72
CA PHE A 166 5.90 -21.52 0.60
C PHE A 166 6.55 -20.38 1.39
N ALA A 167 5.97 -19.17 1.27
CA ALA A 167 5.65 -18.27 2.39
C ALA A 167 4.76 -17.10 1.89
N GLY A 168 3.60 -16.93 2.52
CA GLY A 168 2.62 -15.87 2.22
C GLY A 168 3.08 -14.48 2.65
N GLY A 169 2.55 -13.48 1.94
CA GLY A 169 2.97 -12.08 1.97
C GLY A 169 2.61 -11.29 3.25
N SER A 170 3.31 -10.17 3.40
CA SER A 170 3.25 -9.25 4.54
C SER A 170 1.98 -8.39 4.60
N GLU A 171 1.56 -8.05 5.82
CA GLU A 171 0.21 -7.61 6.24
C GLU A 171 -0.09 -6.09 6.15
N TYR A 172 0.79 -5.24 5.62
CA TYR A 172 0.76 -3.80 5.94
C TYR A 172 0.10 -2.86 4.91
N GLY A 173 -0.63 -3.37 3.90
CA GLY A 173 -1.24 -2.57 2.84
C GLY A 173 -2.63 -3.03 2.40
N ASN A 174 -3.39 -3.70 3.28
CA ASN A 174 -4.49 -4.55 2.84
C ASN A 174 -5.56 -3.81 2.02
N ALA A 175 -5.99 -2.59 2.34
CA ALA A 175 -7.09 -1.93 1.61
C ALA A 175 -6.72 -1.26 0.28
N VAL A 176 -5.45 -0.88 0.10
CA VAL A 176 -4.94 -0.21 -1.11
C VAL A 176 -4.51 -1.29 -2.11
N VAL A 177 -4.80 -1.08 -3.39
CA VAL A 177 -4.56 -2.08 -4.44
C VAL A 177 -3.79 -1.51 -5.63
N GLY A 178 -3.21 -2.38 -6.46
CA GLY A 178 -2.45 -1.99 -7.64
C GLY A 178 -1.29 -1.04 -7.33
N ALA A 179 -1.16 0.03 -8.11
CA ALA A 179 -0.03 0.94 -8.03
C ALA A 179 0.13 1.63 -6.66
N GLY A 180 -0.94 1.83 -5.88
CA GLY A 180 -0.87 2.49 -4.57
C GLY A 180 -0.22 1.64 -3.46
N GLN A 181 -0.12 0.33 -3.65
CA GLN A 181 0.49 -0.58 -2.66
C GLN A 181 1.97 -0.27 -2.44
N LEU A 182 2.68 0.13 -3.49
CA LEU A 182 4.09 0.50 -3.40
C LEU A 182 4.26 1.73 -2.49
N GLY A 183 3.46 2.78 -2.69
CA GLY A 183 3.47 3.96 -1.83
C GLY A 183 3.21 3.61 -0.37
N ALA A 184 2.25 2.73 -0.10
CA ALA A 184 1.92 2.26 1.25
C ALA A 184 3.12 1.59 1.93
N GLN A 185 3.82 0.74 1.17
CA GLN A 185 5.02 0.06 1.64
C GLN A 185 6.16 1.05 1.93
N LEU A 186 6.32 2.09 1.09
CA LEU A 186 7.41 3.05 1.22
C LEU A 186 7.23 3.99 2.42
N ILE A 187 6.02 4.52 2.65
CA ILE A 187 5.77 5.42 3.79
C ILE A 187 5.75 4.73 5.16
N THR A 188 5.58 3.40 5.18
CA THR A 188 5.64 2.58 6.41
C THR A 188 6.98 1.89 6.59
N GLN A 189 7.92 2.14 5.67
CA GLN A 189 9.22 1.50 5.66
C GLN A 189 10.05 1.94 6.87
N LYS A 190 10.68 0.97 7.53
CA LYS A 190 11.68 1.24 8.56
C LYS A 190 13.05 1.27 7.95
N TYR A 191 13.81 2.32 8.22
CA TYR A 191 15.20 2.39 7.80
C TYR A 191 16.12 1.68 8.80
N GLY A 192 17.26 1.20 8.30
CA GLY A 192 18.27 0.57 9.14
C GLY A 192 18.98 1.59 10.04
N ARG A 193 19.57 1.14 11.14
CA ARG A 193 20.28 2.01 12.10
C ARG A 193 21.35 2.90 11.44
N ASP A 194 22.05 2.38 10.44
CA ASP A 194 23.09 3.14 9.74
C ASP A 194 22.49 4.30 8.93
N ALA A 195 21.35 4.08 8.26
CA ALA A 195 20.64 5.12 7.52
C ALA A 195 20.09 6.21 8.46
N GLU A 196 19.60 5.85 9.64
CA GLU A 196 19.17 6.83 10.66
C GLU A 196 20.34 7.69 11.15
N ARG A 197 21.50 7.07 11.43
CA ARG A 197 22.70 7.81 11.86
C ARG A 197 23.22 8.73 10.76
N GLU A 198 23.19 8.28 9.51
CA GLU A 198 23.56 9.10 8.35
C GLU A 198 22.63 10.29 8.20
N ALA A 199 21.32 10.06 8.30
CA ALA A 199 20.30 11.10 8.24
C ALA A 199 20.43 12.14 9.37
N ASP A 200 20.73 11.71 10.59
CA ASP A 200 21.01 12.61 11.71
C ASP A 200 22.30 13.43 11.49
N TYR A 201 23.37 12.78 11.03
CA TYR A 201 24.68 13.40 10.84
C TYR A 201 24.64 14.51 9.79
N TYR A 202 24.16 14.19 8.59
CA TYR A 202 24.07 15.14 7.49
C TYR A 202 22.88 16.09 7.64
N GLY A 203 21.79 15.66 8.26
CA GLY A 203 20.65 16.53 8.56
C GLY A 203 21.06 17.68 9.48
N THR A 204 21.84 17.38 10.52
CA THR A 204 22.40 18.40 11.43
C THR A 204 23.37 19.34 10.70
N GLU A 205 24.16 18.83 9.76
CA GLU A 205 25.02 19.65 8.91
C GLU A 205 24.21 20.55 7.96
N PHE A 206 23.11 20.05 7.40
CA PHE A 206 22.23 20.82 6.53
C PHE A 206 21.54 21.95 7.29
N LEU A 207 21.21 21.76 8.58
CA LEU A 207 20.74 22.85 9.44
C LEU A 207 21.74 24.00 9.50
N GLN A 208 23.00 23.69 9.84
CA GLN A 208 24.05 24.69 9.96
C GLN A 208 24.28 25.42 8.64
N ARG A 209 24.41 24.68 7.52
CA ARG A 209 24.58 25.24 6.18
C ARG A 209 23.39 26.09 5.74
N ALA A 210 22.19 25.73 6.16
CA ALA A 210 20.99 26.52 5.94
C ALA A 210 20.93 27.76 6.85
N GLY A 211 21.70 27.84 7.93
CA GLY A 211 21.69 28.95 8.90
C GLY A 211 20.76 28.75 10.10
N TYR A 212 20.22 27.55 10.29
CA TYR A 212 19.48 27.16 11.49
C TYR A 212 20.42 26.74 12.61
N ASP A 213 19.98 26.90 13.86
CA ASP A 213 20.75 26.45 15.02
C ASP A 213 20.81 24.90 15.08
N PRO A 214 22.00 24.28 14.96
CA PRO A 214 22.14 22.82 14.97
C PRO A 214 21.71 22.16 16.28
N THR A 215 21.64 22.91 17.39
CA THR A 215 21.13 22.39 18.68
C THR A 215 19.65 21.96 18.61
N ALA A 216 18.91 22.39 17.59
CA ALA A 216 17.56 21.93 17.33
C ALA A 216 17.48 20.41 17.08
N ALA A 217 18.51 19.80 16.47
CA ALA A 217 18.56 18.35 16.29
C ALA A 217 18.70 17.57 17.61
N ILE A 218 19.30 18.19 18.63
CA ILE A 218 19.41 17.61 19.98
C ILE A 218 18.07 17.70 20.70
N THR A 219 17.50 18.91 20.76
CA THR A 219 16.24 19.18 21.49
C THR A 219 15.06 18.41 20.91
N LEU A 220 14.97 18.33 19.57
CA LEU A 220 14.00 17.47 18.88
C LEU A 220 14.11 16.00 19.33
N GLN A 221 15.32 15.45 19.28
CA GLN A 221 15.53 14.04 19.60
C GLN A 221 15.27 13.73 21.08
N GLU A 222 15.63 14.65 21.99
CA GLU A 222 15.27 14.56 23.40
C GLU A 222 13.74 14.57 23.60
N THR A 223 13.01 15.41 22.87
CA THR A 223 11.55 15.43 22.87
C THR A 223 10.99 14.09 22.42
N PHE A 224 11.51 13.51 21.34
CA PHE A 224 11.08 12.19 20.87
C PHE A 224 11.39 11.06 21.85
N VAL A 225 12.56 11.06 22.50
CA VAL A 225 12.87 10.08 23.56
C VAL A 225 11.89 10.21 24.72
N LYS A 226 11.60 11.43 25.21
CA LYS A 226 10.61 11.65 26.27
C LYS A 226 9.22 11.14 25.89
N LEU A 227 8.77 11.45 24.68
CA LEU A 227 7.48 11.01 24.15
C LEU A 227 7.39 9.49 24.00
N SER A 228 8.47 8.81 23.58
CA SER A 228 8.49 7.34 23.47
C SER A 228 8.42 6.62 24.82
N GLN A 229 8.93 7.25 25.88
CA GLN A 229 8.88 6.70 27.24
C GLN A 229 7.51 6.91 27.91
N ALA A 230 6.72 7.87 27.43
CA ALA A 230 5.34 8.07 27.84
C ALA A 230 4.43 6.97 27.25
N ARG A 231 4.56 5.75 27.79
CA ARG A 231 3.97 4.45 27.38
C ARG A 231 2.43 4.36 27.22
N ASN A 232 1.70 5.47 27.25
CA ASN A 232 0.23 5.49 27.34
C ASN A 232 -0.50 6.01 26.09
N THR A 233 0.17 6.18 24.95
CA THR A 233 -0.46 6.84 23.80
C THR A 233 -0.17 6.15 22.47
N SER A 234 -1.23 5.60 21.87
CA SER A 234 -1.25 4.94 20.55
C SER A 234 -0.70 5.79 19.39
N TRP A 235 -0.64 7.11 19.55
CA TRP A 235 -0.01 7.99 18.54
C TRP A 235 1.53 7.95 18.60
N ALA A 236 2.13 7.67 19.77
CA ALA A 236 3.59 7.56 19.91
C ALA A 236 4.12 6.31 19.20
N GLU A 237 3.37 5.21 19.21
CA GLU A 237 3.69 4.01 18.42
C GLU A 237 3.69 4.31 16.92
N GLY A 238 2.78 5.17 16.44
CA GLY A 238 2.72 5.62 15.05
C GLY A 238 3.90 6.52 14.66
N LEU A 239 4.22 7.53 15.48
CA LEU A 239 5.34 8.46 15.25
C LEU A 239 6.70 7.75 15.16
N PHE A 240 6.92 6.72 15.99
CA PHE A 240 8.20 6.02 16.08
C PHE A 240 8.24 4.70 15.31
N ALA A 241 7.22 4.40 14.50
CA ALA A 241 7.15 3.19 13.71
C ALA A 241 8.27 3.13 12.66
N SER A 242 8.51 4.26 11.96
CA SER A 242 9.51 4.42 10.90
C SER A 242 10.91 4.79 11.44
N HIS A 243 10.98 5.76 12.35
CA HIS A 243 12.23 6.32 12.90
C HIS A 243 12.28 6.18 14.44
N PRO A 244 12.76 5.06 14.99
CA PRO A 244 12.77 4.87 16.44
C PRO A 244 13.77 5.84 17.12
N PRO A 245 13.34 6.57 18.16
CA PRO A 245 14.22 7.46 18.90
C PRO A 245 15.15 6.64 19.80
N SER A 246 16.34 7.16 20.06
CA SER A 246 17.31 6.52 20.96
C SER A 246 18.19 7.55 21.63
N GLN A 247 18.68 7.22 22.82
CA GLN A 247 19.71 8.04 23.49
C GLN A 247 20.96 8.11 22.63
N GLU A 248 21.41 6.99 22.05
CA GLU A 248 22.56 6.97 21.11
C GLU A 248 22.50 8.08 20.05
N ARG A 249 21.33 8.33 19.45
CA ARG A 249 21.11 9.40 18.47
C ARG A 249 21.21 10.81 19.10
N VAL A 250 20.70 11.00 20.32
CA VAL A 250 20.89 12.25 21.09
C VAL A 250 22.38 12.52 21.32
N GLU A 251 23.14 11.51 21.77
CA GLU A 251 24.59 11.66 21.99
C GLU A 251 25.35 11.89 20.68
N ASN A 252 24.94 11.27 19.57
CA ASN A 252 25.51 11.54 18.24
C ASN A 252 25.28 13.00 17.82
N ASN A 253 24.06 13.51 17.98
CA ASN A 253 23.75 14.91 17.67
C ASN A 253 24.54 15.88 18.56
N ARG A 254 24.70 15.59 19.86
CA ARG A 254 25.56 16.39 20.76
C ARG A 254 27.00 16.47 20.29
N ARG A 255 27.58 15.33 19.86
CA ARG A 255 28.94 15.31 19.28
C ARG A 255 29.00 16.13 17.99
N ARG A 256 28.03 15.94 17.09
CA ARG A 256 28.01 16.66 15.81
C ARG A 256 27.89 18.17 16.00
N VAL A 257 27.01 18.62 16.91
CA VAL A 257 26.87 20.05 17.24
C VAL A 257 28.13 20.61 17.90
N ALA A 258 28.85 19.82 18.70
CA ALA A 258 30.14 20.26 19.26
C ALA A 258 31.21 20.50 18.19
N GLU A 259 31.18 19.76 17.07
CA GLU A 259 32.06 19.96 15.92
C GLU A 259 31.66 21.16 15.07
N LEU A 260 30.36 21.31 14.80
CA LEU A 260 29.81 22.36 13.95
C LEU A 260 29.75 23.73 14.66
N GLY A 261 29.62 23.73 15.99
CA GLY A 261 29.30 24.90 16.78
C GLY A 261 27.79 25.15 16.87
N ALA A 262 27.37 25.71 18.00
CA ALA A 262 26.00 26.15 18.22
C ALA A 262 25.78 27.58 17.67
N GLY A 263 24.51 27.95 17.51
CA GLY A 263 24.10 29.26 17.01
C GLY A 263 23.52 29.20 15.59
N GLY A 264 22.79 30.25 15.23
CA GLY A 264 21.91 30.27 14.06
C GLY A 264 20.52 30.72 14.49
N GLU A 265 19.56 30.64 13.58
CA GLU A 265 18.19 31.02 13.91
C GLU A 265 17.38 29.83 14.46
N LEU A 266 16.57 30.10 15.48
CA LEU A 266 15.52 29.18 15.94
C LEU A 266 14.17 29.44 15.24
N GLY A 267 13.96 30.64 14.70
CA GLY A 267 12.73 31.01 13.98
C GLY A 267 11.42 30.96 14.78
N ARG A 268 11.47 31.10 16.12
CA ARG A 268 10.30 30.95 17.01
C ARG A 268 9.10 31.81 16.63
N VAL A 269 9.31 33.08 16.31
CA VAL A 269 8.22 34.02 15.96
C VAL A 269 7.54 33.60 14.67
N ARG A 270 8.32 33.41 13.59
CA ARG A 270 7.81 32.96 12.29
C ARG A 270 7.08 31.62 12.40
N TYR A 271 7.64 30.68 13.16
CA TYR A 271 7.00 29.38 13.41
C TYR A 271 5.64 29.53 14.09
N ASN A 272 5.56 30.34 15.14
CA ASN A 272 4.31 30.57 15.87
C ASN A 272 3.26 31.26 15.01
N GLU A 273 3.66 32.21 14.16
CA GLU A 273 2.77 32.88 13.20
C GLU A 273 2.25 31.88 12.14
N ALA A 274 3.13 31.07 11.55
CA ALA A 274 2.75 30.06 10.57
C ALA A 274 1.78 29.01 11.14
N LEU A 275 1.93 28.63 12.42
CA LEU A 275 1.07 27.65 13.09
C LEU A 275 -0.19 28.25 13.73
N ALA A 276 -0.40 29.57 13.65
CA ALA A 276 -1.46 30.26 14.39
C ALA A 276 -2.85 29.65 14.13
N ARG A 277 -3.17 29.39 12.85
CA ARG A 277 -4.46 28.78 12.45
C ARG A 277 -4.60 27.36 13.00
N VAL A 278 -3.60 26.50 12.79
CA VAL A 278 -3.67 25.11 13.27
C VAL A 278 -3.84 25.05 14.79
N ARG A 279 -3.13 25.92 15.53
CA ARG A 279 -3.20 25.98 16.99
C ARG A 279 -4.54 26.56 17.48
N SER A 280 -5.08 27.59 16.83
CA SER A 280 -6.39 28.16 17.21
C SER A 280 -7.54 27.19 16.97
N HIS A 281 -7.41 26.25 16.02
CA HIS A 281 -8.43 25.23 15.71
C HIS A 281 -8.12 23.85 16.32
N ALA A 282 -7.20 23.77 17.29
CA ALA A 282 -6.79 22.50 17.89
C ALA A 282 -7.95 21.72 18.52
N GLU A 283 -8.94 22.41 19.09
CA GLU A 283 -10.15 21.79 19.64
C GLU A 283 -10.98 21.10 18.55
N GLY A 284 -11.09 21.70 17.36
CA GLY A 284 -11.81 21.12 16.23
C GLY A 284 -11.17 19.82 15.75
N PHE A 285 -9.84 19.81 15.62
CA PHE A 285 -9.11 18.60 15.26
C PHE A 285 -9.18 17.51 16.34
N ALA A 286 -9.11 17.89 17.63
CA ALA A 286 -9.29 16.94 18.72
C ALA A 286 -10.70 16.32 18.73
N ALA A 287 -11.73 17.13 18.43
CA ALA A 287 -13.10 16.65 18.26
C ALA A 287 -13.22 15.72 17.04
N TYR A 288 -12.63 16.06 15.91
CA TYR A 288 -12.56 15.19 14.73
C TYR A 288 -11.92 13.82 15.05
N ASP A 289 -10.75 13.81 15.71
CA ASP A 289 -10.06 12.56 16.09
C ASP A 289 -10.89 11.72 17.06
N LYS A 290 -11.56 12.37 18.03
CA LYS A 290 -12.51 11.71 18.94
C LYS A 290 -13.67 11.10 18.16
N GLY A 291 -14.22 11.82 17.19
CA GLY A 291 -15.34 11.35 16.37
C GLY A 291 -14.97 10.17 15.48
N ARG A 292 -13.80 10.21 14.83
CA ARG A 292 -13.25 9.07 14.06
C ARG A 292 -13.10 7.82 14.94
N LYS A 293 -12.56 7.97 16.15
CA LYS A 293 -12.41 6.87 17.12
C LYS A 293 -13.77 6.33 17.60
N ALA A 294 -14.75 7.20 17.83
CA ALA A 294 -16.10 6.80 18.22
C ALA A 294 -16.78 6.00 17.10
N LEU A 295 -16.70 6.49 15.85
CA LEU A 295 -17.27 5.82 14.69
C LEU A 295 -16.65 4.43 14.47
N ALA A 296 -15.33 4.31 14.58
CA ALA A 296 -14.62 3.03 14.48
C ALA A 296 -15.05 2.00 15.54
N LYS A 297 -15.59 2.46 16.68
CA LYS A 297 -16.15 1.61 17.76
C LYS A 297 -17.65 1.36 17.61
N GLY A 298 -18.29 1.87 16.55
CA GLY A 298 -19.74 1.80 16.33
C GLY A 298 -20.55 2.85 17.11
N ASP A 299 -19.91 3.75 17.86
CA ASP A 299 -20.59 4.84 18.57
C ASP A 299 -20.93 5.99 17.62
N SER A 300 -22.02 5.81 16.87
CA SER A 300 -22.48 6.79 15.88
C SER A 300 -23.00 8.08 16.52
N ALA A 301 -23.52 8.03 17.75
CA ALA A 301 -24.04 9.20 18.45
C ALA A 301 -22.90 10.09 18.96
N GLY A 302 -21.90 9.50 19.61
CA GLY A 302 -20.70 10.21 20.05
C GLY A 302 -19.89 10.75 18.85
N ALA A 303 -19.81 9.99 17.76
CA ALA A 303 -19.17 10.45 16.52
C ALA A 303 -19.88 11.67 15.91
N LEU A 304 -21.22 11.67 15.88
CA LEU A 304 -21.99 12.80 15.38
C LEU A 304 -21.77 14.06 16.23
N SER A 305 -21.87 13.92 17.55
CA SER A 305 -21.65 15.04 18.47
C SER A 305 -20.25 15.63 18.31
N ALA A 306 -19.23 14.78 18.19
CA ALA A 306 -17.86 15.23 17.97
C ALA A 306 -17.67 15.91 16.60
N ALA A 307 -18.33 15.42 15.54
CA ALA A 307 -18.32 16.07 14.24
C ALA A 307 -18.99 17.46 14.27
N GLU A 308 -20.10 17.60 15.00
CA GLU A 308 -20.79 18.89 15.17
C GLU A 308 -19.92 19.90 15.94
N THR A 309 -19.23 19.45 17.00
CA THR A 309 -18.23 20.29 17.69
C THR A 309 -17.11 20.71 16.74
N ALA A 310 -16.53 19.78 15.97
CA ALA A 310 -15.48 20.10 15.01
C ALA A 310 -15.91 21.16 13.99
N ILE A 311 -17.09 20.98 13.37
CA ILE A 311 -17.65 21.93 12.39
C ILE A 311 -17.93 23.30 13.02
N SER A 312 -18.30 23.36 14.30
CA SER A 312 -18.51 24.64 15.00
C SER A 312 -17.22 25.42 15.24
N VAL A 313 -16.08 24.73 15.31
CA VAL A 313 -14.74 25.35 15.47
C VAL A 313 -14.23 25.86 14.13
N ASP A 314 -14.31 25.06 13.07
CA ASP A 314 -13.94 25.47 11.72
C ASP A 314 -14.95 24.94 10.70
N PHE A 315 -15.83 25.80 10.21
CA PHE A 315 -16.78 25.41 9.19
C PHE A 315 -16.10 25.13 7.84
N GLY A 316 -14.90 25.69 7.59
CA GLY A 316 -14.15 25.59 6.34
C GLY A 316 -13.30 24.32 6.20
N GLU A 317 -13.20 23.51 7.24
CA GLU A 317 -12.37 22.30 7.26
C GLU A 317 -13.13 21.09 6.70
N ALA A 318 -12.69 20.62 5.53
CA ALA A 318 -13.35 19.56 4.76
C ALA A 318 -13.50 18.26 5.55
N SER A 319 -12.47 17.88 6.31
CA SER A 319 -12.45 16.61 7.05
C SER A 319 -13.55 16.54 8.11
N PHE A 320 -13.99 17.69 8.65
CA PHE A 320 -15.04 17.74 9.66
C PHE A 320 -16.42 17.41 9.06
N HIS A 321 -16.69 17.91 7.85
CA HIS A 321 -17.89 17.53 7.09
C HIS A 321 -17.81 16.08 6.59
N GLY A 322 -16.63 15.65 6.14
CA GLY A 322 -16.38 14.26 5.75
C GLY A 322 -16.70 13.27 6.87
N LEU A 323 -16.24 13.53 8.10
CA LEU A 323 -16.60 12.72 9.28
C LEU A 323 -18.11 12.68 9.51
N ARG A 324 -18.80 13.83 9.40
CA ARG A 324 -20.26 13.83 9.56
C ARG A 324 -20.94 13.04 8.44
N GLY A 325 -20.42 13.08 7.22
CA GLY A 325 -20.82 12.24 6.10
C GLY A 325 -20.68 10.74 6.41
N ASP A 326 -19.52 10.33 6.92
CA ASP A 326 -19.26 8.94 7.33
C ASP A 326 -20.25 8.45 8.39
N VAL A 327 -20.54 9.30 9.39
CA VAL A 327 -21.52 9.00 10.45
C VAL A 327 -22.95 8.90 9.89
N ARG A 328 -23.33 9.74 8.92
CA ARG A 328 -24.65 9.62 8.28
C ARG A 328 -24.74 8.36 7.42
N SER A 329 -23.66 7.99 6.75
CA SER A 329 -23.57 6.76 5.97
C SER A 329 -23.71 5.52 6.87
N SER A 330 -23.04 5.47 8.03
CA SER A 330 -23.19 4.36 8.98
C SER A 330 -24.61 4.24 9.56
N GLN A 331 -25.34 5.35 9.62
CA GLN A 331 -26.76 5.42 10.00
C GLN A 331 -27.72 5.08 8.85
N LYS A 332 -27.21 4.71 7.67
CA LYS A 332 -27.99 4.51 6.43
C LYS A 332 -28.78 5.74 5.97
N ARG A 333 -28.37 6.93 6.42
CA ARG A 333 -28.95 8.23 6.02
C ARG A 333 -28.21 8.77 4.80
N TYR A 334 -28.31 8.05 3.69
CA TYR A 334 -27.46 8.27 2.51
C TYR A 334 -27.63 9.66 1.88
N ALA A 335 -28.85 10.20 1.80
CA ALA A 335 -29.08 11.56 1.29
C ALA A 335 -28.39 12.64 2.14
N ASP A 336 -28.42 12.49 3.47
CA ASP A 336 -27.70 13.39 4.38
C ASP A 336 -26.19 13.20 4.28
N ALA A 337 -25.72 11.96 4.09
CA ALA A 337 -24.30 11.66 3.88
C ALA A 337 -23.79 12.36 2.62
N ILE A 338 -24.51 12.26 1.50
CA ILE A 338 -24.19 12.93 0.23
C ILE A 338 -24.06 14.44 0.42
N THR A 339 -25.02 15.08 1.11
CA THR A 339 -24.97 16.53 1.39
C THR A 339 -23.69 16.94 2.16
N ASN A 340 -23.22 16.09 3.08
CA ASN A 340 -22.01 16.34 3.84
C ASN A 340 -20.74 16.11 3.02
N TYR A 341 -20.72 15.07 2.19
CA TYR A 341 -19.61 14.86 1.27
C TYR A 341 -19.54 15.95 0.19
N ASP A 342 -20.68 16.47 -0.29
CA ASP A 342 -20.71 17.63 -1.19
C ASP A 342 -20.05 18.85 -0.53
N ARG A 343 -20.32 19.08 0.76
CA ARG A 343 -19.68 20.16 1.51
C ARG A 343 -18.18 19.94 1.68
N ALA A 344 -17.75 18.71 1.98
CA ALA A 344 -16.33 18.36 2.09
C ALA A 344 -15.60 18.56 0.75
N ILE A 345 -16.18 18.06 -0.35
CA ILE A 345 -15.63 18.19 -1.71
C ILE A 345 -15.58 19.65 -2.17
N ALA A 346 -16.56 20.48 -1.77
CA ALA A 346 -16.53 21.91 -2.07
C ALA A 346 -15.38 22.66 -1.36
N GLN A 347 -14.80 22.08 -0.31
CA GLN A 347 -13.68 22.65 0.45
C GLN A 347 -12.34 22.02 0.08
N ASP A 348 -12.37 20.72 -0.23
CA ASP A 348 -11.21 19.93 -0.64
C ASP A 348 -11.69 18.85 -1.64
N ASP A 349 -11.46 19.10 -2.92
CA ASP A 349 -11.78 18.18 -4.00
C ASP A 349 -10.64 17.18 -4.28
N GLY A 350 -9.56 17.21 -3.49
CA GLY A 350 -8.35 16.41 -3.67
C GLY A 350 -8.28 15.15 -2.81
N TYR A 351 -9.26 14.89 -1.93
CA TYR A 351 -9.23 13.74 -1.03
C TYR A 351 -10.16 12.60 -1.44
N PHE A 352 -9.59 11.41 -1.68
CA PHE A 352 -10.28 10.25 -2.25
C PHE A 352 -11.48 9.79 -1.42
N ALA A 353 -11.39 9.90 -0.09
CA ALA A 353 -12.38 9.31 0.81
C ALA A 353 -13.75 9.99 0.70
N TYR A 354 -13.80 11.29 0.36
CA TYR A 354 -15.07 11.99 0.18
C TYR A 354 -15.82 11.48 -1.04
N TYR A 355 -15.12 11.22 -2.15
CA TYR A 355 -15.70 10.62 -3.34
C TYR A 355 -16.06 9.15 -3.12
N LEU A 356 -15.23 8.39 -2.41
CA LEU A 356 -15.56 7.02 -2.04
C LEU A 356 -16.85 6.98 -1.22
N GLY A 357 -16.94 7.76 -0.16
CA GLY A 357 -18.11 7.82 0.71
C GLY A 357 -19.37 8.27 -0.03
N ARG A 358 -19.28 9.32 -0.85
CA ARG A 358 -20.41 9.81 -1.66
C ARG A 358 -20.84 8.79 -2.72
N GLY A 359 -19.87 8.17 -3.41
CA GLY A 359 -20.12 7.16 -4.43
C GLY A 359 -20.82 5.92 -3.88
N LEU A 360 -20.38 5.43 -2.71
CA LEU A 360 -21.04 4.34 -2.00
C LEU A 360 -22.47 4.72 -1.56
N ALA A 361 -22.66 5.90 -0.98
CA ALA A 361 -23.99 6.38 -0.58
C ALA A 361 -24.95 6.53 -1.79
N ARG A 362 -24.43 6.99 -2.94
CA ARG A 362 -25.19 7.08 -4.20
C ARG A 362 -25.54 5.71 -4.77
N ALA A 363 -24.64 4.73 -4.64
CA ALA A 363 -24.92 3.36 -5.06
C ALA A 363 -26.09 2.75 -4.27
N GLU A 364 -26.14 2.98 -2.95
CA GLU A 364 -27.25 2.55 -2.08
C GLU A 364 -28.59 3.20 -2.46
N LEU A 365 -28.56 4.44 -2.99
CA LEU A 365 -29.74 5.13 -3.53
C LEU A 365 -30.05 4.79 -4.99
N GLN A 366 -29.32 3.85 -5.59
CA GLN A 366 -29.45 3.47 -7.01
C GLN A 366 -29.19 4.63 -7.99
N GLU A 367 -28.42 5.63 -7.58
CA GLU A 367 -27.96 6.74 -8.43
C GLU A 367 -26.72 6.30 -9.25
N THR A 368 -26.84 5.19 -9.98
CA THR A 368 -25.71 4.44 -10.57
C THR A 368 -24.74 5.28 -11.40
N PRO A 369 -25.16 6.20 -12.30
CA PRO A 369 -24.22 7.00 -13.08
C PRO A 369 -23.37 7.94 -12.20
N ALA A 370 -23.99 8.58 -11.20
CA ALA A 370 -23.30 9.48 -10.29
C ALA A 370 -22.40 8.70 -9.32
N ALA A 371 -22.86 7.55 -8.83
CA ALA A 371 -22.08 6.63 -8.02
C ALA A 371 -20.80 6.18 -8.75
N ARG A 372 -20.93 5.73 -10.01
CA ARG A 372 -19.79 5.31 -10.83
C ARG A 372 -18.78 6.44 -11.01
N SER A 373 -19.25 7.64 -11.36
CA SER A 373 -18.38 8.81 -11.56
C SER A 373 -17.57 9.13 -10.29
N ASP A 374 -18.20 9.09 -9.12
CA ASP A 374 -17.51 9.33 -7.85
C ASP A 374 -16.49 8.24 -7.52
N LEU A 375 -16.85 6.98 -7.72
CA LEU A 375 -15.96 5.85 -7.45
C LEU A 375 -14.75 5.84 -8.39
N GLU A 376 -14.94 6.17 -9.68
CA GLU A 376 -13.84 6.33 -10.64
C GLU A 376 -12.92 7.49 -10.26
N HIS A 377 -13.50 8.63 -9.81
CA HIS A 377 -12.70 9.75 -9.31
C HIS A 377 -11.92 9.37 -8.05
N SER A 378 -12.54 8.66 -7.11
CA SER A 378 -11.85 8.12 -5.93
C SER A 378 -10.68 7.21 -6.32
N VAL A 379 -10.86 6.31 -7.28
CA VAL A 379 -9.79 5.40 -7.76
C VAL A 379 -8.64 6.17 -8.38
N SER A 380 -8.93 7.28 -9.08
CA SER A 380 -7.89 8.13 -9.69
C SER A 380 -6.97 8.81 -8.66
N LEU A 381 -7.49 9.07 -7.46
CA LEU A 381 -6.73 9.66 -6.34
C LEU A 381 -6.03 8.58 -5.52
N LEU A 382 -6.76 7.53 -5.12
CA LEU A 382 -6.22 6.38 -4.41
C LEU A 382 -6.97 5.10 -4.80
N PRO A 383 -6.30 4.13 -5.45
CA PRO A 383 -6.93 2.86 -5.80
C PRO A 383 -7.19 2.01 -4.54
N THR A 384 -8.47 1.80 -4.21
CA THR A 384 -8.88 1.02 -3.01
C THR A 384 -9.74 -0.18 -3.40
N ALA A 385 -9.64 -1.25 -2.59
CA ALA A 385 -10.46 -2.45 -2.76
C ALA A 385 -11.96 -2.14 -2.67
N ALA A 386 -12.35 -1.23 -1.77
CA ALA A 386 -13.74 -0.80 -1.61
C ALA A 386 -14.28 -0.14 -2.88
N ALA A 387 -13.55 0.81 -3.47
CA ALA A 387 -13.98 1.50 -4.69
C ALA A 387 -14.10 0.52 -5.88
N TYR A 388 -13.08 -0.34 -6.06
CA TYR A 388 -13.10 -1.35 -7.11
C TYR A 388 -14.19 -2.40 -6.90
N SER A 389 -14.45 -2.84 -5.67
CA SER A 389 -15.53 -3.78 -5.38
C SER A 389 -16.90 -3.19 -5.76
N ALA A 390 -17.15 -1.93 -5.39
CA ALA A 390 -18.38 -1.22 -5.74
C ALA A 390 -18.53 -1.01 -7.27
N LEU A 391 -17.44 -0.66 -7.97
CA LEU A 391 -17.43 -0.58 -9.44
C LEU A 391 -17.69 -1.94 -10.08
N GLY A 392 -17.15 -3.02 -9.51
CA GLY A 392 -17.41 -4.40 -9.92
C GLY A 392 -18.88 -4.76 -9.82
N GLN A 393 -19.51 -4.41 -8.70
CA GLN A 393 -20.95 -4.62 -8.48
C GLN A 393 -21.80 -3.83 -9.48
N ILE A 394 -21.52 -2.54 -9.66
CA ILE A 394 -22.21 -1.69 -10.65
C ILE A 394 -22.08 -2.26 -12.07
N ALA A 395 -20.90 -2.80 -12.43
CA ALA A 395 -20.68 -3.42 -13.72
C ALA A 395 -21.42 -4.75 -13.88
N GLU A 396 -21.45 -5.58 -12.83
CA GLU A 396 -22.18 -6.86 -12.79
C GLU A 396 -23.69 -6.64 -12.95
N GLU A 397 -24.27 -5.74 -12.17
CA GLU A 397 -25.70 -5.36 -12.25
C GLU A 397 -26.06 -4.75 -13.60
N GLY A 398 -25.13 -4.01 -14.22
CA GLY A 398 -25.27 -3.47 -15.57
C GLY A 398 -25.05 -4.50 -16.69
N GLY A 399 -24.79 -5.77 -16.37
CA GLY A 399 -24.54 -6.84 -17.35
C GLY A 399 -23.17 -6.82 -18.03
N ASN A 400 -22.27 -5.91 -17.62
CA ASN A 400 -20.91 -5.82 -18.14
C ASN A 400 -19.95 -6.72 -17.35
N ILE A 401 -20.06 -8.04 -17.58
CA ILE A 401 -19.29 -9.06 -16.86
C ILE A 401 -17.77 -8.90 -17.06
N ASP A 402 -17.32 -8.42 -18.22
CA ASP A 402 -15.89 -8.21 -18.48
C ASP A 402 -15.32 -7.10 -17.59
N ALA A 403 -16.07 -6.00 -17.42
CA ALA A 403 -15.68 -4.94 -16.51
C ALA A 403 -15.76 -5.41 -15.04
N ALA A 404 -16.82 -6.15 -14.68
CA ALA A 404 -16.98 -6.71 -13.33
C ALA A 404 -15.78 -7.60 -12.95
N LEU A 405 -15.38 -8.53 -13.83
CA LEU A 405 -14.22 -9.38 -13.61
C LEU A 405 -12.92 -8.58 -13.45
N ARG A 406 -12.70 -7.53 -14.24
CA ARG A 406 -11.51 -6.67 -14.07
C ARG A 406 -11.51 -5.99 -12.71
N TYR A 407 -12.61 -5.35 -12.34
CA TYR A 407 -12.71 -4.62 -11.08
C TYR A 407 -12.62 -5.53 -9.85
N TYR A 408 -13.37 -6.64 -9.84
CA TYR A 408 -13.28 -7.61 -8.75
C TYR A 408 -11.90 -8.25 -8.66
N GLY A 409 -11.24 -8.55 -9.80
CA GLY A 409 -9.88 -9.07 -9.82
C GLY A 409 -8.86 -8.10 -9.23
N THR A 410 -9.03 -6.79 -9.43
CA THR A 410 -8.20 -5.77 -8.78
C THR A 410 -8.49 -5.67 -7.28
N ALA A 411 -9.76 -5.61 -6.89
CA ALA A 411 -10.16 -5.58 -5.49
C ALA A 411 -9.69 -6.82 -4.72
N ALA A 412 -9.70 -8.00 -5.35
CA ALA A 412 -9.28 -9.27 -4.76
C ALA A 412 -7.79 -9.37 -4.39
N GLN A 413 -6.96 -8.42 -4.82
CA GLN A 413 -5.56 -8.32 -4.37
C GLN A 413 -5.45 -7.88 -2.89
N SER A 414 -6.57 -7.41 -2.33
CA SER A 414 -6.72 -6.96 -0.95
C SER A 414 -7.21 -8.09 -0.03
N ASN A 415 -6.66 -8.17 1.18
CA ASN A 415 -7.16 -9.06 2.23
C ASN A 415 -8.28 -8.42 3.09
N THR A 416 -8.78 -7.25 2.72
CA THR A 416 -9.94 -6.63 3.40
C THR A 416 -11.21 -7.44 3.21
N THR A 417 -12.25 -7.15 3.99
CA THR A 417 -13.58 -7.75 3.81
C THR A 417 -14.10 -7.53 2.39
N GLU A 418 -13.92 -6.33 1.84
CA GLU A 418 -14.30 -5.98 0.48
C GLU A 418 -13.49 -6.75 -0.57
N GLY A 419 -12.19 -6.90 -0.35
CA GLY A 419 -11.31 -7.67 -1.24
C GLY A 419 -11.64 -9.17 -1.24
N GLN A 420 -11.90 -9.75 -0.07
CA GLN A 420 -12.34 -11.15 0.06
C GLN A 420 -13.71 -11.37 -0.59
N ALA A 421 -14.66 -10.46 -0.39
CA ALA A 421 -15.96 -10.50 -1.05
C ALA A 421 -15.83 -10.39 -2.58
N ALA A 422 -14.96 -9.49 -3.06
CA ALA A 422 -14.65 -9.35 -4.48
C ALA A 422 -14.01 -10.62 -5.07
N GLN A 423 -13.12 -11.30 -4.34
CA GLN A 423 -12.55 -12.58 -4.77
C GLN A 423 -13.65 -13.64 -4.95
N VAL A 424 -14.62 -13.73 -4.03
CA VAL A 424 -15.76 -14.64 -4.15
C VAL A 424 -16.60 -14.30 -5.39
N ARG A 425 -16.91 -13.02 -5.61
CA ARG A 425 -17.66 -12.55 -6.79
C ARG A 425 -16.91 -12.84 -8.10
N PHE A 426 -15.60 -12.58 -8.13
CA PHE A 426 -14.73 -12.87 -9.27
C PHE A 426 -14.81 -14.35 -9.67
N VAL A 427 -14.61 -15.27 -8.72
CA VAL A 427 -14.65 -16.71 -8.99
C VAL A 427 -16.02 -17.14 -9.51
N ARG A 428 -17.10 -16.65 -8.87
CA ARG A 428 -18.47 -16.97 -9.27
C ARG A 428 -18.77 -16.60 -10.72
N LEU A 429 -18.22 -15.47 -11.20
CA LEU A 429 -18.39 -15.01 -12.58
C LEU A 429 -17.45 -15.73 -13.55
N ASP A 430 -16.19 -15.95 -13.17
CA ASP A 430 -15.17 -16.46 -14.10
C ASP A 430 -15.28 -17.97 -14.33
N ILE A 431 -15.78 -18.74 -13.36
CA ILE A 431 -15.85 -20.20 -13.46
C ILE A 431 -16.70 -20.71 -14.63
N ALA A 432 -17.75 -19.95 -15.00
CA ALA A 432 -18.57 -20.28 -16.17
C ALA A 432 -17.78 -20.18 -17.48
N ARG A 433 -16.74 -19.34 -17.52
CA ARG A 433 -15.88 -19.11 -18.69
C ARG A 433 -14.64 -20.01 -18.67
N ARG A 434 -14.07 -20.28 -17.49
CA ARG A 434 -12.80 -21.00 -17.29
C ARG A 434 -12.88 -22.07 -16.20
N PRO A 435 -13.76 -23.07 -16.30
CA PRO A 435 -14.00 -24.04 -15.24
C PRO A 435 -12.76 -24.89 -14.87
N ALA A 436 -11.87 -25.16 -15.83
CA ALA A 436 -10.64 -25.91 -15.61
C ALA A 436 -9.60 -25.18 -14.74
N GLU A 437 -9.72 -23.85 -14.58
CA GLU A 437 -8.87 -23.10 -13.64
C GLU A 437 -9.22 -23.43 -12.18
N TYR A 438 -10.50 -23.71 -11.91
CA TYR A 438 -11.04 -23.87 -10.58
C TYR A 438 -11.31 -25.32 -10.18
N VAL A 439 -11.57 -26.19 -11.14
CA VAL A 439 -11.79 -27.62 -10.91
C VAL A 439 -10.64 -28.41 -11.53
N LYS A 440 -9.78 -28.94 -10.66
CA LYS A 440 -8.64 -29.76 -11.09
C LYS A 440 -9.07 -31.21 -11.18
N ALA A 441 -8.75 -31.84 -12.31
CA ALA A 441 -9.15 -33.22 -12.59
C ALA A 441 -7.94 -33.99 -13.13
N ASP A 442 -7.55 -35.05 -12.45
CA ASP A 442 -6.43 -35.90 -12.86
C ASP A 442 -6.87 -37.36 -12.86
N VAL A 443 -6.35 -38.13 -13.81
CA VAL A 443 -6.51 -39.58 -13.83
C VAL A 443 -5.35 -40.21 -13.08
N VAL A 444 -5.65 -40.95 -12.01
CA VAL A 444 -4.69 -41.62 -11.14
C VAL A 444 -4.94 -43.13 -11.14
N THR A 445 -3.87 -43.93 -11.04
CA THR A 445 -3.98 -45.37 -10.86
C THR A 445 -3.81 -45.67 -9.37
N LEU A 446 -4.84 -46.27 -8.76
CA LEU A 446 -4.83 -46.75 -7.38
C LEU A 446 -4.92 -48.29 -7.39
N ASP A 447 -4.75 -48.93 -6.24
CA ASP A 447 -4.89 -50.40 -6.10
C ASP A 447 -6.29 -50.88 -6.54
N SER A 448 -7.30 -50.02 -6.43
CA SER A 448 -8.68 -50.25 -6.88
C SER A 448 -8.89 -50.05 -8.39
N GLY A 449 -7.85 -49.69 -9.15
CA GLY A 449 -7.89 -49.42 -10.60
C GLY A 449 -7.76 -47.94 -10.96
N THR A 450 -7.96 -47.62 -12.24
CA THR A 450 -7.87 -46.23 -12.73
C THR A 450 -9.06 -45.40 -12.26
N THR A 451 -8.74 -44.30 -11.58
CA THR A 451 -9.68 -43.42 -10.90
C THR A 451 -9.49 -41.99 -11.39
N LEU A 452 -10.59 -41.27 -11.58
CA LEU A 452 -10.58 -39.82 -11.78
C LEU A 452 -10.63 -39.13 -10.41
N ARG A 453 -9.58 -38.40 -10.07
CA ARG A 453 -9.55 -37.51 -8.91
C ARG A 453 -10.00 -36.12 -9.36
N VAL A 454 -11.05 -35.60 -8.73
CA VAL A 454 -11.60 -34.26 -8.99
C VAL A 454 -11.47 -33.43 -7.72
N ARG A 455 -10.86 -32.26 -7.80
CA ARG A 455 -10.69 -31.32 -6.68
C ARG A 455 -11.32 -29.97 -7.00
N ASN A 456 -12.12 -29.46 -6.06
CA ASN A 456 -12.61 -28.09 -6.09
C ASN A 456 -11.57 -27.16 -5.46
N ALA A 457 -10.94 -26.33 -6.28
CA ALA A 457 -9.99 -25.29 -5.87
C ALA A 457 -10.59 -23.87 -5.96
N ALA A 458 -11.89 -23.73 -6.19
CA ALA A 458 -12.57 -22.45 -6.40
C ALA A 458 -12.69 -21.58 -5.14
N GLY A 459 -12.58 -22.17 -3.95
CA GLY A 459 -12.87 -21.46 -2.70
C GLY A 459 -14.36 -21.20 -2.46
N VAL A 460 -15.23 -21.65 -3.37
CA VAL A 460 -16.69 -21.66 -3.23
C VAL A 460 -17.22 -23.07 -3.49
N ASP A 461 -18.37 -23.39 -2.92
CA ASP A 461 -19.04 -24.67 -3.19
C ASP A 461 -19.53 -24.71 -4.64
N LEU A 462 -19.39 -25.89 -5.27
CA LEU A 462 -19.75 -26.10 -6.66
C LEU A 462 -20.80 -27.20 -6.80
N ILE A 463 -21.71 -26.99 -7.73
CA ILE A 463 -22.72 -27.95 -8.19
C ILE A 463 -22.60 -28.15 -9.70
N ASP A 464 -23.16 -29.26 -10.20
CA ASP A 464 -23.25 -29.55 -11.63
C ASP A 464 -21.91 -29.47 -12.39
N ILE A 465 -20.89 -30.07 -11.80
CA ILE A 465 -19.55 -30.11 -12.39
C ILE A 465 -19.52 -31.18 -13.48
N ASN A 466 -19.36 -30.77 -14.73
CA ASN A 466 -19.23 -31.67 -15.88
C ASN A 466 -17.77 -31.74 -16.32
N LEU A 467 -17.26 -32.95 -16.49
CA LEU A 467 -15.86 -33.25 -16.77
C LEU A 467 -15.76 -34.00 -18.10
N ALA A 468 -14.78 -33.63 -18.91
CA ALA A 468 -14.34 -34.41 -20.07
C ALA A 468 -13.07 -35.19 -19.68
N VAL A 469 -13.06 -36.48 -20.01
CA VAL A 469 -11.91 -37.37 -19.79
C VAL A 469 -11.55 -38.01 -21.12
N ARG A 470 -10.29 -37.90 -21.53
CA ARG A 470 -9.73 -38.56 -22.70
C ARG A 470 -8.68 -39.57 -22.24
N LEU A 471 -8.87 -40.82 -22.62
CA LEU A 471 -7.98 -41.94 -22.33
C LEU A 471 -7.37 -42.44 -23.63
N ARG A 472 -6.06 -42.69 -23.63
CA ARG A 472 -5.33 -43.33 -24.73
C ARG A 472 -4.65 -44.59 -24.22
N TRP A 473 -4.89 -45.71 -24.87
CA TRP A 473 -4.38 -47.02 -24.52
C TRP A 473 -3.03 -47.29 -25.21
N VAL A 474 -2.26 -48.26 -24.70
CA VAL A 474 -0.96 -48.66 -25.27
C VAL A 474 -1.07 -49.20 -26.71
N ASP A 475 -2.22 -49.79 -27.06
CA ASP A 475 -2.52 -50.24 -28.43
C ASP A 475 -2.88 -49.08 -29.39
N GLY A 476 -2.88 -47.83 -28.89
CA GLY A 476 -3.21 -46.64 -29.64
C GLY A 476 -4.70 -46.29 -29.68
N ALA A 477 -5.59 -47.12 -29.13
CA ALA A 477 -7.02 -46.80 -29.07
C ALA A 477 -7.27 -45.58 -28.17
N GLU A 478 -8.25 -44.74 -28.55
CA GLU A 478 -8.69 -43.60 -27.75
C GLU A 478 -10.14 -43.75 -27.29
N GLN A 479 -10.43 -43.24 -26.10
CA GLN A 479 -11.76 -43.22 -25.52
C GLN A 479 -12.03 -41.87 -24.86
N GLN A 480 -13.20 -41.29 -25.14
CA GLN A 480 -13.68 -40.07 -24.48
C GLN A 480 -14.86 -40.40 -23.57
N LEU A 481 -14.86 -39.84 -22.37
CA LEU A 481 -15.87 -40.06 -21.34
C LEU A 481 -16.30 -38.71 -20.77
N SER A 482 -17.58 -38.61 -20.41
CA SER A 482 -18.09 -37.50 -19.60
C SER A 482 -18.39 -37.99 -18.19
N ARG A 483 -18.05 -37.18 -17.17
CA ARG A 483 -18.38 -37.45 -15.77
C ARG A 483 -19.05 -36.24 -15.15
N ARG A 484 -20.06 -36.48 -14.32
CA ARG A 484 -20.74 -35.45 -13.54
C ARG A 484 -20.45 -35.64 -12.07
N VAL A 485 -20.13 -34.56 -11.38
CA VAL A 485 -20.12 -34.48 -9.91
C VAL A 485 -21.25 -33.54 -9.51
N ALA A 486 -22.24 -34.08 -8.80
CA ALA A 486 -23.45 -33.34 -8.45
C ALA A 486 -23.15 -32.13 -7.55
N ALA A 487 -22.30 -32.34 -6.54
CA ALA A 487 -21.83 -31.30 -5.65
C ALA A 487 -20.42 -31.61 -5.15
N LEU A 488 -19.60 -30.58 -4.97
CA LEU A 488 -18.26 -30.69 -4.38
C LEU A 488 -17.96 -29.42 -3.58
N ALA A 489 -17.87 -29.56 -2.26
CA ALA A 489 -17.59 -28.43 -1.37
C ALA A 489 -16.19 -27.83 -1.60
N ALA A 490 -16.01 -26.56 -1.25
CA ALA A 490 -14.77 -25.83 -1.39
C ALA A 490 -13.58 -26.58 -0.77
N GLY A 491 -12.47 -26.71 -1.51
CA GLY A 491 -11.26 -27.39 -1.05
C GLY A 491 -11.35 -28.92 -0.96
N ARG A 492 -12.53 -29.52 -1.22
CA ARG A 492 -12.72 -30.98 -1.18
C ARG A 492 -12.35 -31.64 -2.50
N GLN A 493 -12.16 -32.95 -2.42
CA GLN A 493 -11.91 -33.81 -3.57
C GLN A 493 -12.79 -35.05 -3.54
N VAL A 494 -13.09 -35.59 -4.71
CA VAL A 494 -13.83 -36.84 -4.91
C VAL A 494 -13.07 -37.74 -5.89
N PHE A 495 -13.25 -39.03 -5.72
CA PHE A 495 -12.65 -40.08 -6.54
C PHE A 495 -13.75 -40.82 -7.28
N ILE A 496 -13.64 -40.93 -8.61
CA ILE A 496 -14.64 -41.56 -9.47
C ILE A 496 -13.96 -42.67 -10.26
N GLN A 497 -14.39 -43.92 -10.06
CA GLN A 497 -13.83 -45.04 -10.81
C GLN A 497 -14.10 -44.87 -12.31
N LEU A 498 -13.07 -45.09 -13.14
CA LEU A 498 -13.22 -45.11 -14.59
C LEU A 498 -13.39 -46.55 -15.09
N PRO A 499 -14.26 -46.79 -16.10
CA PRO A 499 -14.39 -48.09 -16.74
C PRO A 499 -13.16 -48.31 -17.63
N VAL A 500 -12.20 -49.07 -17.12
CA VAL A 500 -10.94 -49.40 -17.82
C VAL A 500 -11.11 -50.69 -18.61
N ARG A 501 -10.49 -50.78 -19.79
CA ARG A 501 -10.36 -52.05 -20.51
C ARG A 501 -9.47 -53.01 -19.70
N SER A 502 -10.00 -54.17 -19.33
CA SER A 502 -9.24 -55.19 -18.60
C SER A 502 -8.04 -55.67 -19.42
N GLY A 503 -6.84 -55.62 -18.85
CA GLY A 503 -5.62 -56.19 -19.45
C GLY A 503 -4.82 -55.27 -20.39
N LEU A 504 -5.28 -54.04 -20.64
CA LEU A 504 -4.54 -53.04 -21.45
C LEU A 504 -4.16 -51.84 -20.58
N GLY A 505 -2.87 -51.47 -20.60
CA GLY A 505 -2.37 -50.30 -19.90
C GLY A 505 -2.80 -48.98 -20.57
N LEU A 506 -2.87 -47.90 -19.78
CA LEU A 506 -3.05 -46.55 -20.29
C LEU A 506 -1.69 -45.97 -20.73
N ALA A 507 -1.64 -45.48 -21.97
CA ALA A 507 -0.48 -44.75 -22.50
C ALA A 507 -0.54 -43.26 -22.14
N ALA A 508 -1.74 -42.66 -22.11
CA ALA A 508 -1.95 -41.29 -21.68
C ALA A 508 -3.39 -41.09 -21.18
N ALA A 509 -3.58 -40.13 -20.29
CA ALA A 509 -4.90 -39.73 -19.83
C ALA A 509 -4.93 -38.21 -19.59
N GLN A 510 -6.05 -37.59 -19.93
CA GLN A 510 -6.32 -36.17 -19.71
C GLN A 510 -7.72 -36.03 -19.16
N ALA A 511 -7.90 -35.17 -18.15
CA ALA A 511 -9.21 -34.81 -17.64
C ALA A 511 -9.26 -33.31 -17.36
N TYR A 512 -10.41 -32.69 -17.61
CA TYR A 512 -10.63 -31.29 -17.30
C TYR A 512 -12.12 -31.00 -17.13
N ALA A 513 -12.44 -29.95 -16.37
CA ALA A 513 -13.81 -29.48 -16.24
C ALA A 513 -14.25 -28.71 -17.49
N VAL A 514 -15.43 -29.05 -17.99
CA VAL A 514 -16.10 -28.41 -19.13
C VAL A 514 -17.09 -27.35 -18.65
N SER A 515 -17.75 -27.60 -17.50
CA SER A 515 -18.59 -26.63 -16.83
C SER A 515 -18.60 -26.90 -15.34
N ALA A 516 -18.85 -25.86 -14.55
CA ALA A 516 -19.16 -25.96 -13.13
C ALA A 516 -19.99 -24.75 -12.73
N THR A 517 -20.94 -24.95 -11.81
CA THR A 517 -21.85 -23.89 -11.36
C THR A 517 -21.57 -23.61 -9.89
N PRO A 518 -21.33 -22.35 -9.48
CA PRO A 518 -21.30 -22.00 -8.06
C PRO A 518 -22.62 -22.35 -7.39
N ALA A 519 -22.57 -22.97 -6.21
CA ALA A 519 -23.76 -23.13 -5.39
C ALA A 519 -24.36 -21.75 -5.04
N PRO A 520 -25.67 -21.62 -4.81
CA PRO A 520 -26.26 -20.38 -4.28
C PRO A 520 -25.58 -19.95 -2.97
N GLU A 521 -25.49 -18.64 -2.71
CA GLU A 521 -25.06 -18.18 -1.37
C GLU A 521 -26.12 -18.65 -0.37
N GLY A 522 -25.69 -19.31 0.72
CA GLY A 522 -26.60 -19.79 1.76
C GLY A 522 -27.40 -18.62 2.34
N GLY A 523 -28.72 -18.71 2.30
CA GLY A 523 -29.64 -17.75 2.91
C GLY A 523 -29.77 -17.93 4.41
#